data_AF-N1ZGD1-F1
#
_entry.id   AF-N1ZGD1-F1
#
_cell.length_a   1.000
_cell.length_b   1.000
_cell.length_c   1.000
_cell.angle_alpha   90.00
_cell.angle_beta   90.00
_cell.angle_gamma   90.00
#
_symmetry.space_group_name_H-M   'P 1'
#
loop_
_entity.id
_entity.type
_entity.pdbx_description
1 polymer ?
#
loop_
_entity_poly.entity_id
_entity_poly.type
_entity_poly.pdbx_seq_one_letter_code
_entity_poly.pdbx_strand_id
1 'polypeptide(L)' 'MYSVAGTQNYVADGLVPVSSVEAGKYIYQGTAKSYTQITVTGKLAQHSALPQNSQVIELIQRYILEQQPRRRTLADRRP' A
#
# COMPACT_ATOMS: atom_id res chain seq x y z
N MET A 1 -1.11 -8.54 2.08
CA MET A 1 0.10 -7.73 1.88
C MET A 1 -0.23 -6.63 0.89
N TYR A 2 0.02 -5.38 1.27
CA TYR A 2 -0.13 -4.22 0.39
C TYR A 2 1.28 -3.69 0.09
N SER A 3 1.62 -3.56 -1.18
CA SER A 3 2.90 -3.00 -1.65
C SER A 3 2.64 -1.70 -2.38
N VAL A 4 3.39 -0.64 -2.08
CA VAL A 4 3.26 0.67 -2.72
C VAL A 4 4.52 0.95 -3.52
N ALA A 5 4.37 1.14 -4.83
CA ALA A 5 5.45 1.51 -5.73
C ALA A 5 5.33 2.99 -6.10
N GLY A 6 6.39 3.77 -5.90
CA GLY A 6 6.49 5.15 -6.37
C GLY A 6 7.06 5.24 -7.77
N THR A 7 6.60 6.21 -8.55
CA THR A 7 7.32 6.57 -9.77
C THR A 7 7.10 8.02 -10.22
N GLN A 8 8.18 8.70 -10.57
CA GLN A 8 8.11 10.05 -11.14
C GLN A 8 7.89 10.02 -12.66
N ASN A 9 8.36 8.97 -13.33
CA ASN A 9 8.44 8.88 -14.79
C ASN A 9 8.17 7.46 -15.33
N TYR A 10 7.40 6.66 -14.60
CA TYR A 10 7.08 5.25 -14.87
C TYR A 10 8.25 4.26 -14.83
N VAL A 11 9.49 4.71 -14.63
CA VAL A 11 10.68 3.85 -14.57
C VAL A 11 11.23 3.74 -13.16
N ALA A 12 11.28 4.85 -12.42
CA ALA A 12 11.83 4.89 -11.07
C ALA A 12 11.17 5.99 -10.22
N ASP A 13 11.36 5.89 -8.90
CA ASP A 13 11.03 6.94 -7.93
C ASP A 13 12.21 7.93 -7.70
N GLY A 14 13.21 7.91 -8.58
CA GLY A 14 14.43 8.71 -8.46
C GLY A 14 15.57 8.04 -7.67
N LEU A 15 15.34 6.88 -7.04
CA LEU A 15 16.40 6.07 -6.41
C LEU A 15 16.24 4.58 -6.73
N VAL A 16 15.02 4.07 -6.63
CA VAL A 16 14.67 2.66 -6.82
C VAL A 16 13.86 2.50 -8.12
N PRO A 17 14.26 1.57 -9.02
CA PRO A 17 13.45 1.22 -10.18
C PRO A 17 12.11 0.59 -9.78
N VAL A 18 11.04 0.89 -10.52
CA VAL A 18 9.70 0.30 -10.30
C VAL A 18 9.76 -1.22 -10.38
N SER A 19 10.53 -1.75 -11.33
CA SER A 19 10.74 -3.20 -11.51
C SER A 19 11.33 -3.88 -10.27
N SER A 20 12.15 -3.17 -9.50
CA SER A 20 12.72 -3.68 -8.25
C SER A 20 11.65 -3.81 -7.17
N VAL A 21 10.72 -2.85 -7.08
CA VAL A 21 9.60 -2.93 -6.13
C VAL A 21 8.62 -4.03 -6.56
N GLU A 22 8.34 -4.14 -7.86
CA GLU A 22 7.50 -5.19 -8.45
C GLU A 22 7.99 -6.61 -8.19
N ALA A 23 9.31 -6.79 -8.06
CA ALA A 23 9.90 -8.08 -7.72
C ALA A 23 9.43 -8.60 -6.35
N GLY A 24 8.89 -7.74 -5.48
CA GLY A 24 8.29 -8.15 -4.21
C GLY A 24 7.15 -9.18 -4.37
N LYS A 25 6.47 -9.22 -5.53
CA LYS A 25 5.44 -10.23 -5.81
C LYS A 25 5.98 -11.66 -5.70
N TYR A 26 7.23 -11.91 -6.08
CA TYR A 26 7.84 -13.24 -6.03
C TYR A 26 8.09 -13.74 -4.60
N ILE A 27 8.10 -12.83 -3.63
CA ILE A 27 8.26 -13.16 -2.21
C ILE A 27 6.89 -13.42 -1.56
N TYR A 28 5.90 -12.57 -1.87
CA TYR A 28 4.64 -12.53 -1.13
C TYR A 28 3.48 -13.28 -1.80
N GLN A 29 3.46 -13.42 -3.13
CA GLN A 29 2.43 -14.23 -3.79
C GLN A 29 2.64 -15.71 -3.44
N GLY A 30 1.60 -16.35 -2.91
CA GLY A 30 1.65 -17.73 -2.41
C GLY A 30 2.03 -17.85 -0.93
N THR A 31 2.65 -16.83 -0.33
CA THR A 31 3.01 -16.81 1.10
C THR A 31 2.02 -16.00 1.93
N ALA A 32 1.58 -14.84 1.43
CA ALA A 32 0.56 -14.03 2.08
C ALA A 32 -0.85 -14.44 1.64
N LYS A 33 -1.84 -14.31 2.53
CA LYS A 33 -3.26 -14.59 2.22
C LYS A 33 -3.78 -13.81 1.01
N SER A 34 -3.29 -12.59 0.82
CA SER A 34 -3.57 -11.75 -0.34
C SER A 34 -2.37 -10.85 -0.64
N TYR A 35 -2.18 -10.48 -1.90
CA TYR A 35 -1.17 -9.53 -2.35
C TYR A 35 -1.79 -8.52 -3.30
N THR A 36 -1.61 -7.24 -3.01
CA THR A 36 -2.04 -6.12 -3.86
C THR A 36 -0.89 -5.14 -3.96
N GLN A 37 -0.52 -4.78 -5.20
CA GLN A 37 0.42 -3.69 -5.46
C GLN A 37 -0.35 -2.46 -5.95
N ILE A 38 0.03 -1.28 -5.46
CA ILE A 38 -0.55 0.00 -5.82
C ILE A 38 0.58 0.90 -6.30
N THR A 39 0.43 1.49 -7.48
CA THR A 39 1.42 2.42 -8.05
C THR A 39 0.96 3.86 -7.82
N VAL A 40 1.81 4.66 -7.17
CA VAL A 40 1.61 6.10 -6.96
C VAL A 40 2.55 6.86 -7.89
N THR A 41 2.02 7.84 -8.62
CA THR A 41 2.78 8.59 -9.63
C THR A 41 2.84 10.09 -9.28
N GLY A 42 3.82 10.80 -9.84
CA GLY A 42 3.93 12.26 -9.76
C GLY A 42 5.12 12.75 -8.92
N LYS A 43 5.23 14.07 -8.74
CA LYS A 43 6.41 14.69 -8.12
C LYS A 43 6.67 14.24 -6.68
N LEU A 44 5.60 13.98 -5.92
CA LEU A 44 5.64 13.44 -4.56
C LEU A 44 5.71 11.90 -4.51
N ALA A 45 5.87 11.23 -5.65
CA ALA A 45 6.16 9.80 -5.72
C ALA A 45 7.66 9.52 -5.79
N GLN A 46 8.50 10.51 -5.46
CA GLN A 46 9.94 10.36 -5.29
C GLN A 46 10.25 9.55 -4.02
N HIS A 47 11.33 8.79 -4.01
CA HIS A 47 11.68 7.84 -2.95
C HIS A 47 11.55 8.40 -1.52
N SER A 48 12.22 9.53 -1.23
CA SER A 48 12.17 10.18 0.09
C SER A 48 10.89 10.96 0.36
N ALA A 49 10.16 11.38 -0.68
CA ALA A 49 8.88 12.07 -0.54
C ALA A 49 7.70 11.11 -0.36
N LEU A 50 7.86 9.84 -0.73
CA LEU A 50 6.80 8.84 -0.73
C LEU A 50 6.09 8.69 0.62
N PRO A 51 6.78 8.68 1.78
CA PRO A 51 6.13 8.60 3.09
C PRO A 51 5.25 9.81 3.43
N GLN A 52 5.49 10.96 2.80
CA GLN A 52 4.75 12.21 3.01
C GLN A 52 3.64 12.40 1.96
N ASN A 53 3.56 11.52 0.97
CA ASN A 53 2.55 11.61 -0.08
C ASN A 53 1.16 11.35 0.51
N SER A 54 0.24 12.29 0.33
CA SER A 54 -1.12 12.21 0.87
C SER A 54 -1.88 10.96 0.39
N GLN A 55 -1.63 10.50 -0.84
CA GLN A 55 -2.23 9.28 -1.35
C GLN A 55 -1.71 8.05 -0.57
N VAL A 56 -0.42 8.02 -0.23
CA VAL A 56 0.15 6.92 0.57
C VAL A 56 -0.41 6.92 1.99
N ILE A 57 -0.57 8.10 2.60
CA ILE A 57 -1.22 8.24 3.91
C ILE A 57 -2.67 7.72 3.86
N GLU A 58 -3.42 8.07 2.82
CA GLU A 58 -4.79 7.58 2.62
C GLU A 58 -4.84 6.05 2.43
N LEU A 59 -3.88 5.47 1.70
CA LEU A 59 -3.78 4.02 1.54
C LEU A 59 -3.54 3.33 2.90
N ILE A 60 -2.69 3.89 3.75
CA ILE A 60 -2.48 3.35 5.12
C ILE A 60 -3.77 3.42 5.92
N GLN A 61 -4.42 4.58 5.94
CA GLN A 61 -5.70 4.78 6.61
C GLN A 61 -6.73 3.72 6.19
N ARG A 62 -6.93 3.56 4.88
CA ARG A 62 -7.95 2.67 4.31
C ARG A 62 -7.64 1.19 4.47
N TYR A 63 -6.39 0.78 4.21
CA TYR A 63 -6.04 -0.64 4.07
C TYR A 63 -5.41 -1.25 5.32
N ILE A 64 -4.90 -0.43 6.25
CA ILE A 64 -4.25 -0.89 7.48
C ILE A 64 -5.10 -0.52 8.70
N LEU A 65 -5.54 0.73 8.82
CA LEU A 65 -6.21 1.21 10.04
C LEU A 65 -7.71 0.89 10.05
N GLU A 66 -8.40 1.08 8.92
CA GLU A 66 -9.87 0.91 8.83
C GLU A 66 -10.31 -0.53 8.54
N GLN A 67 -9.41 -1.41 8.10
CA GLN A 67 -9.75 -2.82 7.84
C GLN A 67 -9.87 -3.68 9.10
N GLN A 68 -9.81 -3.10 10.30
CA GLN A 68 -10.12 -3.86 11.51
C GLN A 68 -11.59 -4.29 11.43
N PRO A 69 -11.89 -5.61 11.47
CA PRO A 69 -13.27 -6.04 11.56
C PRO A 69 -13.84 -5.38 12.81
N ARG A 70 -14.83 -4.50 12.62
CA ARG A 70 -15.60 -3.95 13.72
C ARG A 70 -16.03 -5.16 14.53
N ARG A 71 -15.39 -5.40 15.68
CA ARG A 71 -15.79 -6.44 16.63
C ARG A 71 -17.22 -6.07 16.97
N ARG A 72 -18.19 -6.69 16.32
CA ARG A 72 -19.58 -6.62 16.72
C ARG A 72 -19.61 -7.28 18.08
N THR A 73 -19.46 -6.47 19.11
CA THR A 73 -19.72 -6.89 20.48
C THR A 73 -21.17 -7.38 20.49
N LEU A 74 -21.40 -8.53 21.11
CA LEU A 74 -22.71 -9.16 21.24
C LEU A 74 -23.77 -8.24 21.90
N ALA A 75 -23.36 -7.08 22.42
CA ALA A 75 -24.23 -6.03 22.94
C ALA A 75 -25.04 -5.28 21.86
N ASP A 76 -24.63 -5.32 20.59
CA ASP A 76 -25.30 -4.63 19.46
C ASP A 76 -26.45 -5.47 18.84
N ARG A 77 -26.78 -6.62 19.46
CA ARG A 77 -27.88 -7.50 19.06
C ARG A 77 -28.87 -7.70 20.22
N ARG A 78 -29.52 -6.62 20.66
CA ARG A 78 -30.79 -6.77 21.38
C ARG A 78 -31.96 -6.33 20.48
N PRO A 79 -33.06 -7.10 20.46
CA PRO A 79 -34.23 -6.84 19.62
C PRO A 79 -34.98 -5.58 20.04
#